data_AF-A0A2T0U5X1-F1
#
_entry.id   AF-A0A2T0U5X1-F1
#
_cell.length_a   1.000
_cell.length_b   1.000
_cell.length_c   1.000
_cell.angle_alpha   90.00
_cell.angle_beta   90.00
_cell.angle_gamma   90.00
#
_symmetry.space_group_name_H-M   'P 1'
#
loop_
_entity.id
_entity.type
_entity.pdbx_description
1 polymer ?
#
loop_
_entity_poly.entity_id
_entity_poly.type
_entity_poly.pdbx_seq_one_letter_code
_entity_poly.pdbx_strand_id
1 'polypeptide(L)'
;MENFSIKVDYAEKIHEFEVGEYPHYDDERCKYRVYKDGTYVASFEPDRQNYLHVCQNAAGLDEELLDLLADYIESRIPHPRSITFNEDESES
;
A
#
# COMPACT_ATOMS: atom_id res chain seq x y z
N MET A 1 17.10 0.36 1.43
CA MET A 1 15.71 -0.01 1.77
C MET A 1 14.95 1.30 1.75
N GLU A 2 14.12 1.51 0.73
CA GLU A 2 13.27 2.69 0.66
C GLU A 2 12.03 2.41 1.49
N ASN A 3 11.83 3.20 2.54
CA ASN A 3 10.56 3.29 3.25
C ASN A 3 9.88 4.62 2.90
N PHE A 4 8.56 4.60 2.84
CA PHE A 4 7.78 5.80 2.57
C PHE A 4 6.56 5.85 3.49
N SER A 5 6.21 7.07 3.89
CA SER A 5 5.05 7.30 4.75
C SER A 5 3.82 7.61 3.89
N ILE A 6 2.70 6.97 4.20
CA ILE A 6 1.39 7.21 3.61
C ILE A 6 0.54 7.93 4.64
N LYS A 7 -0.19 8.97 4.20
CA LYS A 7 -1.17 9.67 5.04
C LYS A 7 -2.55 9.44 4.44
N VAL A 8 -3.40 8.73 5.17
CA VAL A 8 -4.78 8.45 4.77
C VAL A 8 -5.70 9.25 5.67
N ASP A 9 -6.63 10.00 5.09
CA ASP A 9 -7.74 10.58 5.84
C ASP A 9 -8.84 9.53 5.94
N TYR A 10 -9.07 8.99 7.14
CA TYR A 10 -10.09 7.98 7.39
C TYR A 10 -10.78 8.27 8.71
N ALA A 11 -12.11 8.17 8.73
CA ALA A 11 -12.95 8.47 9.90
C ALA A 11 -12.66 9.86 10.53
N GLU A 12 -12.54 10.89 9.69
CA GLU A 12 -12.28 12.29 10.08
C GLU A 12 -10.95 12.49 10.83
N LYS A 13 -9.99 11.56 10.64
CA LYS A 13 -8.65 11.63 11.22
C LYS A 13 -7.59 11.28 10.16
N ILE A 14 -6.51 12.05 10.19
CA ILE A 14 -5.32 11.74 9.42
C ILE A 14 -4.56 10.61 10.13
N HIS A 15 -4.46 9.47 9.47
CA HIS A 15 -3.66 8.33 9.89
C HIS A 15 -2.37 8.29 9.07
N GLU A 16 -1.24 8.40 9.77
CA GLU A 16 0.08 8.23 9.17
C GLU A 16 0.54 6.79 9.33
N PHE A 17 0.94 6.20 8.21
CA PHE A 17 1.42 4.84 8.11
C PHE A 17 2.81 4.85 7.49
N GLU A 18 3.72 4.02 7.97
CA GLU A 18 5.05 3.82 7.38
C GLU A 18 5.07 2.49 6.64
N VAL A 19 5.38 2.54 5.35
CA VAL A 19 5.52 1.36 4.50
C VAL A 19 6.99 1.12 4.21
N GLY A 20 7.46 -0.08 4.54
CA GLY A 20 8.82 -0.52 4.23
C GLY A 20 8.82 -1.71 3.28
N GLU A 21 9.64 -1.64 2.23
CA GLU A 21 9.96 -2.80 1.38
C GLU A 21 11.05 -3.63 2.05
N TYR A 22 10.74 -4.89 2.38
CA TYR A 22 11.69 -5.81 3.04
C TYR A 22 12.10 -6.95 2.09
N PRO A 23 13.36 -6.95 1.60
CA PRO A 23 13.84 -7.92 0.60
C PRO A 23 14.32 -9.28 1.16
N HIS A 24 14.09 -9.60 2.44
CA HIS A 24 14.80 -10.70 3.10
C HIS A 24 13.95 -11.95 3.41
N TYR A 25 14.22 -12.99 2.60
CA TYR A 25 14.82 -14.29 2.99
C TYR A 25 14.00 -15.51 3.45
N ASP A 26 12.68 -15.48 3.56
CA ASP A 26 11.93 -16.72 3.81
C ASP A 26 10.62 -16.70 3.03
N ASP A 27 10.49 -17.64 2.10
CA ASP A 27 9.35 -18.24 1.37
C ASP A 27 7.92 -17.61 1.29
N GLU A 28 7.62 -16.46 1.87
CA GLU A 28 6.25 -16.00 2.06
C GLU A 28 6.10 -14.56 1.57
N ARG A 29 5.75 -14.46 0.28
CA ARG A 29 5.00 -13.46 -0.51
C ARG A 29 4.82 -12.01 0.00
N CYS A 30 4.86 -11.71 1.29
CA CYS A 30 4.58 -10.44 1.97
C CYS A 30 5.77 -9.46 1.90
N LYS A 31 5.92 -8.81 0.74
CA LYS A 31 7.03 -7.90 0.43
C LYS A 31 6.96 -6.54 1.14
N TYR A 32 5.75 -6.04 1.40
CA TYR A 32 5.51 -4.71 1.97
C TYR A 32 4.96 -4.82 3.39
N ARG A 33 5.54 -4.08 4.33
CA ARG A 33 5.07 -4.03 5.72
C ARG A 33 4.63 -2.63 6.08
N VAL A 34 3.48 -2.53 6.72
CA VAL A 34 2.86 -1.28 7.14
C VAL A 34 2.89 -1.18 8.66
N TYR A 35 3.39 -0.04 9.12
CA TYR A 35 3.49 0.30 10.53
C TYR A 35 2.69 1.57 10.81
N LYS A 36 2.06 1.65 11.96
CA LYS A 36 1.37 2.85 12.46
C LYS A 36 1.98 3.22 13.80
N ASP A 37 2.53 4.43 13.92
CA ASP A 37 3.23 4.88 15.13
C ASP A 37 4.31 3.88 15.61
N GLY A 38 5.02 3.24 14.67
CA GLY A 38 6.03 2.20 14.95
C GLY A 38 5.49 0.81 15.30
N THR A 39 4.16 0.62 15.31
CA THR A 39 3.51 -0.67 15.56
C THR A 39 3.17 -1.34 14.23
N TYR A 40 3.53 -2.61 14.06
CA TYR A 40 3.16 -3.39 12.87
C TYR A 40 1.64 -3.59 12.83
N VAL A 41 1.00 -3.09 11.78
CA VAL A 41 -0.47 -3.14 11.64
C VAL A 41 -0.92 -4.08 10.53
N ALA A 42 -0.21 -4.12 9.41
CA ALA A 42 -0.57 -4.94 8.25
C ALA A 42 0.65 -5.20 7.34
N SER A 43 0.54 -6.17 6.45
CA SER A 43 1.49 -6.38 5.35
C SER A 43 0.78 -6.74 4.07
N PHE A 44 1.42 -6.38 2.95
CA PHE A 44 0.92 -6.61 1.60
C PHE A 44 1.89 -7.48 0.80
N GLU A 45 1.33 -8.35 -0.04
CA GLU A 45 2.04 -9.18 -0.99
C GLU A 45 1.68 -8.79 -2.42
N PRO A 46 2.66 -8.64 -3.33
CA PRO A 46 2.35 -8.57 -4.76
C PRO A 46 1.99 -9.96 -5.28
N ASP A 47 0.83 -10.11 -5.91
CA ASP A 47 0.49 -11.33 -6.66
C ASP A 47 1.26 -11.39 -8.00
N ARG A 48 1.10 -12.49 -8.76
CA ARG A 48 1.74 -12.72 -10.07
C ARG A 48 1.48 -11.63 -11.10
N GLN A 49 0.43 -10.84 -10.91
CA GLN A 49 0.07 -9.70 -11.76
C GLN A 49 0.60 -8.35 -11.25
N ASN A 50 1.38 -8.34 -10.15
CA ASN A 50 1.84 -7.15 -9.42
C ASN A 50 0.73 -6.34 -8.74
N TYR A 51 -0.43 -6.95 -8.48
CA TYR A 51 -1.44 -6.36 -7.62
C TYR A 51 -1.11 -6.63 -6.16
N LEU A 52 -1.26 -5.60 -5.32
CA LEU A 52 -1.00 -5.70 -3.90
C LEU A 52 -2.23 -6.25 -3.18
N HIS A 53 -2.04 -7.41 -2.57
CA HIS A 53 -3.04 -8.05 -1.73
C HIS A 53 -2.64 -7.96 -0.26
N VAL A 54 -3.62 -7.92 0.62
CA VAL A 54 -3.40 -8.00 2.06
C VAL A 54 -2.88 -9.40 2.38
N CYS A 55 -1.63 -9.48 2.81
CA CYS A 55 -1.04 -10.73 3.28
C CYS A 55 -1.43 -11.00 4.74
N GLN A 56 -1.31 -9.98 5.61
CA GLN A 56 -1.60 -10.13 7.04
C GLN A 56 -2.19 -8.83 7.58
N ASN A 57 -3.22 -8.98 8.42
CA ASN A 57 -3.87 -7.90 9.13
C ASN A 57 -3.70 -8.11 10.64
N ALA A 58 -2.59 -7.63 11.20
CA ALA A 58 -2.27 -7.81 12.61
C ALA A 58 -3.10 -6.90 13.53
N ALA A 59 -3.45 -5.70 13.05
CA ALA A 59 -4.23 -4.72 13.81
C ALA A 59 -5.74 -4.87 13.65
N GLY A 60 -6.22 -5.78 12.78
CA GLY A 60 -7.64 -5.91 12.49
C GLY A 60 -8.22 -4.65 11.83
N LEU A 61 -7.44 -4.02 10.93
CA LEU A 61 -7.88 -2.88 10.13
C LEU A 61 -9.10 -3.25 9.29
N ASP A 62 -10.02 -2.29 9.10
CA ASP A 62 -11.14 -2.40 8.19
C ASP A 62 -10.70 -2.69 6.75
N GLU A 63 -11.48 -3.48 6.03
CA GLU A 63 -11.22 -3.85 4.64
C GLU A 63 -11.08 -2.60 3.74
N GLU A 64 -11.94 -1.60 3.92
CA GLU A 64 -11.87 -0.33 3.18
C GLU A 64 -10.53 0.39 3.40
N LEU A 65 -10.00 0.38 4.63
CA LEU A 65 -8.71 0.99 4.94
C LEU A 65 -7.55 0.18 4.35
N LEU A 66 -7.67 -1.14 4.31
CA LEU A 66 -6.68 -2.01 3.68
C LEU A 66 -6.64 -1.80 2.16
N ASP A 67 -7.80 -1.68 1.52
CA ASP A 67 -7.90 -1.39 0.08
C ASP A 67 -7.29 -0.02 -0.23
N LEU A 68 -7.61 1.02 0.56
CA LEU A 68 -6.99 2.33 0.44
C LEU A 68 -5.46 2.25 0.54
N LEU A 69 -4.95 1.53 1.55
CA LEU A 69 -3.51 1.35 1.71
C LEU A 69 -2.88 0.65 0.49
N ALA A 70 -3.53 -0.37 -0.07
CA ALA A 70 -3.05 -1.04 -1.27
C ALA A 70 -2.99 -0.07 -2.46
N ASP A 71 -4.06 0.66 -2.74
CA ASP A 71 -4.12 1.68 -3.81
C ASP A 71 -3.01 2.74 -3.67
N TYR A 72 -2.77 3.24 -2.45
CA TYR A 72 -1.71 4.22 -2.20
C TYR A 72 -0.31 3.64 -2.42
N ILE A 73 -0.07 2.39 -2.02
CA ILE A 73 1.20 1.71 -2.23
C ILE A 73 1.40 1.47 -3.75
N GLU A 74 0.36 0.99 -4.46
CA GLU A 74 0.39 0.80 -5.92
C GLU A 74 0.67 2.11 -6.67
N SER A 75 -0.02 3.19 -6.32
CA SER A 75 0.21 4.52 -6.89
C SER A 75 1.66 5.01 -6.73
N ARG A 76 2.34 4.57 -5.65
CA ARG A 76 3.71 4.97 -5.36
C ARG A 76 4.76 4.06 -5.97
N ILE A 77 4.44 2.77 -6.15
CA ILE A 77 5.32 1.83 -6.83
C ILE A 77 5.26 2.14 -8.33
N PRO A 78 6.40 2.37 -9.00
CA PRO A 78 6.41 2.48 -10.44
C PRO A 78 6.02 1.13 -11.03
N HIS A 79 4.75 0.98 -11.42
CA HIS A 79 4.34 -0.14 -12.24
C HIS A 79 5.23 -0.16 -13.49
N PRO A 80 5.75 -1.32 -13.93
CA PRO A 80 6.39 -1.42 -15.23
C PRO A 80 5.32 -1.15 -16.30
N ARG A 81 5.16 0.14 -16.65
CA ARG A 81 4.35 0.73 -17.73
C ARG A 81 3.18 -0.12 -18.22
N SER A 82 1.97 0.39 -18.00
CA SER A 82 1.02 0.61 -19.10
C SER A 82 0.01 1.68 -18.70
N ILE A 83 -0.14 2.68 -19.58
CA ILE A 83 -1.18 3.72 -19.63
C ILE A 83 -0.90 4.99 -18.79
N THR A 84 -0.38 6.00 -19.49
CA THR A 84 -0.65 7.41 -19.25
C THR A 84 -2.15 7.62 -19.09
N PHE A 85 -2.65 7.91 -17.89
CA PHE A 85 -3.91 8.63 -17.75
C PHE A 85 -3.58 10.10 -18.00
N ASN A 86 -3.90 10.57 -19.21
CA ASN A 86 -4.07 12.00 -19.43
C ASN A 86 -5.40 12.36 -18.75
N GLU A 87 -5.33 13.04 -17.60
CA GLU A 87 -6.44 13.87 -17.14
C GLU A 87 -6.51 15.09 -18.05
N ASP A 88 -7.17 14.96 -19.20
CA ASP A 88 -7.69 16.10 -19.95
C ASP A 88 -8.98 15.64 -20.64
N GLU A 89 -10.07 15.62 -19.87
CA GLU A 89 -11.44 15.64 -20.34
C GLU A 89 -12.20 16.64 -19.45
N SER A 90 -11.81 17.92 -19.56
CA SER A 90 -12.75 19.02 -19.36
C SER A 90 -13.30 19.36 -20.75
N GLU A 91 -14.25 18.57 -21.23
CA GLU A 91 -14.99 18.89 -22.44
C GLU A 91 -16.19 19.80 -22.08
N SER A 92 -16.20 20.98 -22.74
CA SER A 92 -17.29 21.97 -22.93
C SER A 92 -17.48 23.10 -21.91
#